data_AF-A0A291BAZ3-F1
#
_entry.id   AF-A0A291BAZ3-F1
#
_cell.length_a   1.000
_cell.length_b   1.000
_cell.length_c   1.000
_cell.angle_alpha   90.00
_cell.angle_beta   90.00
_cell.angle_gamma   90.00
#
_symmetry.space_group_name_H-M   'P 1'
#
loop_
_entity.id
_entity.type
_entity.pdbx_description
1 polymer ?
#
loop_
_entity_poly.entity_id
_entity_poly.type
_entity_poly.pdbx_seq_one_letter_code
_entity_poly.pdbx_strand_id
1 'polypeptide(L)'
;MWACQSLVSQIKQRQIITDGIPTAAFQVSRAKKGTSLAKEVRAAVSEYELPLLDGTIHDRTIFAKALSDGFTSLDTDPNGVASLEIRHMAKQIIEGFT
;
A
#
# COMPACT_ATOMS: atom_id res chain seq x y z
N MET A 1 1.65 -3.11 16.07
CA MET A 1 2.44 -3.57 14.89
C MET A 1 3.89 -3.68 15.30
N TRP A 2 4.40 -4.88 15.46
CA TRP A 2 5.80 -5.09 15.91
C TRP A 2 6.67 -5.62 14.78
N ALA A 3 6.08 -6.31 13.80
CA ALA A 3 6.80 -6.90 12.67
C ALA A 3 7.43 -5.87 11.72
N CYS A 4 6.87 -4.66 11.62
CA CYS A 4 7.38 -3.64 10.70
C CYS A 4 8.56 -2.83 11.30
N GLN A 5 8.68 -2.75 12.63
CA GLN A 5 9.64 -1.86 13.27
C GLN A 5 11.09 -2.14 12.87
N SER A 6 11.50 -3.42 12.84
CA SER A 6 12.85 -3.82 12.44
C SER A 6 13.15 -3.45 10.99
N LEU A 7 12.20 -3.67 10.07
CA LEU A 7 12.34 -3.33 8.66
C LEU A 7 12.44 -1.81 8.44
N VAL A 8 11.57 -1.03 9.09
CA VAL A 8 11.62 0.44 9.04
C VAL A 8 12.96 0.95 9.54
N SER A 9 13.45 0.41 10.67
CA SER A 9 14.74 0.79 11.23
C SER A 9 15.89 0.50 10.25
N GLN A 10 15.87 -0.65 9.58
CA GLN A 10 16.88 -1.00 8.57
C GLN A 10 16.82 -0.07 7.35
N ILE A 11 15.61 0.27 6.87
CA ILE A 11 15.42 1.23 5.78
C ILE A 11 15.98 2.60 6.16
N LYS A 12 15.58 3.15 7.32
CA LYS A 12 16.08 4.45 7.80
C LYS A 12 17.59 4.46 7.97
N GLN A 13 18.17 3.39 8.51
CA GLN A 13 19.62 3.27 8.66
C GLN A 13 20.32 3.32 7.30
N ARG A 14 19.79 2.65 6.28
CA ARG A 14 20.33 2.74 4.92
C ARG A 14 20.21 4.15 4.37
N GLN A 15 19.04 4.76 4.45
CA GLN A 15 18.81 6.13 3.97
C GLN A 15 19.81 7.15 4.52
N ILE A 16 20.27 7.01 5.77
CA ILE A 16 21.29 7.89 6.37
C ILE A 16 22.65 7.78 5.66
N ILE A 17 23.04 6.58 5.24
CA ILE A 17 24.38 6.32 4.67
C ILE A 17 24.39 6.25 3.14
N THR A 18 23.23 6.24 2.50
CA THR A 18 23.07 6.18 1.04
C THR A 18 22.16 7.30 0.53
N ASP A 19 22.32 8.51 1.06
CA ASP A 19 21.68 9.75 0.55
C ASP A 19 20.16 9.61 0.31
N GLY A 20 19.44 9.03 1.26
CA GLY A 20 17.98 8.85 1.19
C GLY A 20 17.51 7.59 0.45
N ILE A 21 18.43 6.73 -0.02
CA ILE A 21 18.11 5.48 -0.74
C ILE A 21 18.11 4.29 0.24
N PRO A 22 17.20 3.31 0.12
CA PRO A 22 16.06 3.27 -0.78
C PRO A 22 14.95 4.22 -0.31
N THR A 23 14.21 4.78 -1.27
CA THR A 23 12.92 5.39 -1.00
C THR A 23 11.95 4.32 -0.51
N ALA A 24 11.04 4.69 0.39
CA ALA A 24 10.08 3.75 0.98
C ALA A 24 8.77 4.43 1.33
N ALA A 25 7.67 3.68 1.26
CA ALA A 25 6.36 4.12 1.72
C ALA A 25 5.54 2.93 2.25
N PHE A 26 4.57 3.21 3.11
CA PHE A 26 3.53 2.28 3.51
C PHE A 26 2.34 2.32 2.57
N GLN A 27 1.71 1.17 2.36
CA GLN A 27 0.39 1.04 1.72
C GLN A 27 -0.49 0.15 2.58
N VAL A 28 -1.68 0.65 2.94
CA VAL A 28 -2.69 -0.19 3.60
C VAL A 28 -3.45 -0.99 2.54
N SER A 29 -3.39 -2.31 2.65
CA SER A 29 -4.06 -3.25 1.75
C SER A 29 -4.90 -4.28 2.51
N ARG A 30 -5.81 -4.94 1.78
CA ARG A 30 -6.79 -5.91 2.31
C ARG A 30 -7.61 -5.35 3.49
N ALA A 31 -7.97 -4.08 3.42
CA ALA A 31 -8.83 -3.49 4.45
C ALA A 31 -10.25 -4.04 4.35
N LYS A 32 -10.78 -4.55 5.47
CA LYS A 32 -12.18 -4.97 5.55
C LYS A 32 -13.09 -3.75 5.69
N LYS A 33 -14.03 -3.59 4.76
CA LYS A 33 -15.06 -2.54 4.85
C LYS A 33 -15.89 -2.69 6.13
N GLY A 34 -16.31 -1.55 6.68
CA GLY A 34 -17.12 -1.52 7.91
C GLY A 34 -16.33 -1.75 9.20
N THR A 35 -14.98 -1.72 9.15
CA THR A 35 -14.13 -1.85 10.34
C THR A 35 -13.25 -0.61 10.53
N SER A 36 -12.87 -0.31 11.76
CA SER A 36 -11.91 0.75 12.10
C SER A 36 -10.45 0.34 11.89
N LEU A 37 -10.19 -0.93 11.58
CA LEU A 37 -8.84 -1.51 11.55
C LEU A 37 -7.90 -0.77 10.59
N ALA A 38 -8.37 -0.37 9.41
CA ALA A 38 -7.54 0.38 8.48
C ALA A 38 -7.11 1.73 9.06
N LYS A 39 -8.01 2.43 9.77
CA LYS A 39 -7.70 3.69 10.44
C LYS A 39 -6.68 3.51 11.56
N GLU A 40 -6.85 2.48 12.39
CA GLU A 40 -5.92 2.14 13.48
C GLU A 40 -4.53 1.79 12.94
N VAL A 41 -4.46 1.01 11.87
CA VAL A 41 -3.21 0.68 11.18
C VAL A 41 -2.54 1.94 10.63
N ARG A 42 -3.29 2.83 9.95
CA ARG A 42 -2.72 4.09 9.44
C ARG A 42 -2.13 4.95 10.55
N ALA A 43 -2.84 5.09 11.68
CA ALA A 43 -2.35 5.84 12.83
C ALA A 43 -1.02 5.24 13.36
N ALA A 44 -1.00 3.94 13.62
CA ALA A 44 0.19 3.32 14.21
C ALA A 44 1.38 3.18 13.23
N VAL A 45 1.19 3.14 11.91
CA VAL A 45 2.34 3.23 10.97
C VAL A 45 2.83 4.66 10.75
N SER A 46 2.00 5.67 11.00
CA SER A 46 2.42 7.08 10.85
C SER A 46 3.52 7.48 11.84
N GLU A 47 3.59 6.81 12.99
CA GLU A 47 4.65 6.96 13.99
C GLU A 47 6.05 6.57 13.46
N TYR A 48 6.12 5.79 12.38
CA TYR A 48 7.38 5.40 11.77
C TYR A 48 7.98 6.47 10.84
N GLU A 49 7.27 7.57 10.57
CA GLU A 49 7.74 8.71 9.76
C GLU A 49 8.24 8.32 8.35
N LEU A 50 7.78 7.19 7.82
CA LEU A 50 7.89 6.91 6.39
C LEU A 50 6.61 7.40 5.71
N PRO A 51 6.69 7.85 4.44
CA PRO A 51 5.52 8.20 3.65
C PRO A 51 4.45 7.11 3.70
N LEU A 52 3.19 7.52 3.74
CA LEU A 52 2.03 6.61 3.69
C LEU A 52 1.21 7.00 2.47
N LEU A 53 1.10 6.10 1.50
CA LEU A 53 0.33 6.33 0.28
C LEU A 53 -1.14 6.57 0.62
N ASP A 54 -1.74 7.55 -0.04
CA ASP A 54 -3.16 7.86 0.08
C ASP A 54 -4.03 6.76 -0.52
N GLY A 55 -5.24 6.64 0.00
CA GLY A 55 -6.16 5.57 -0.36
C GLY A 55 -5.88 4.25 0.36
N THR A 56 -6.88 3.36 0.29
CA THR A 56 -6.85 2.05 0.94
C THR A 56 -7.33 1.01 -0.07
N ILE A 57 -6.55 -0.06 -0.25
CA ILE A 57 -6.97 -1.19 -1.06
C ILE A 57 -7.84 -2.08 -0.19
N HIS A 58 -9.12 -2.14 -0.51
CA HIS A 58 -10.07 -2.93 0.26
C HIS A 58 -9.98 -4.42 -0.10
N ASP A 59 -10.33 -5.26 0.85
CA ASP A 59 -10.55 -6.68 0.59
C ASP A 59 -11.78 -6.84 -0.32
N ARG A 60 -11.58 -7.37 -1.52
CA ARG A 60 -12.58 -7.46 -2.58
C ARG A 60 -12.49 -8.81 -3.27
N THR A 61 -13.64 -9.46 -3.44
CA THR A 61 -13.76 -10.77 -4.11
C THR A 61 -13.24 -10.76 -5.54
N ILE A 62 -13.30 -9.61 -6.23
CA ILE A 62 -12.79 -9.48 -7.60
C ILE A 62 -11.30 -9.79 -7.73
N PHE A 63 -10.48 -9.52 -6.71
CA PHE A 63 -9.06 -9.86 -6.76
C PHE A 63 -8.86 -11.38 -6.80
N ALA A 64 -9.63 -12.14 -6.00
CA ALA A 64 -9.58 -13.60 -5.99
C ALA A 64 -10.18 -14.21 -7.28
N LYS A 65 -11.28 -13.63 -7.78
CA LYS A 65 -11.91 -14.05 -9.03
C LYS A 65 -10.98 -13.84 -10.22
N ALA A 66 -10.46 -12.63 -10.40
CA ALA A 66 -9.54 -12.31 -11.48
C ALA A 66 -8.30 -13.20 -11.45
N LEU A 67 -7.71 -13.42 -10.27
CA LEU A 67 -6.57 -14.32 -10.12
C LEU A 67 -6.87 -15.75 -10.58
N SER A 68 -8.06 -16.27 -10.28
CA SER A 68 -8.48 -17.62 -10.69
C SER A 68 -8.57 -17.77 -12.21
N ASP A 69 -8.88 -16.67 -12.91
CA ASP A 69 -8.98 -16.60 -14.36
C ASP A 69 -7.64 -16.18 -15.03
N GLY A 70 -6.57 -15.98 -14.25
CA GLY A 70 -5.26 -15.54 -14.77
C GLY A 70 -5.18 -14.05 -15.12
N PHE A 71 -6.10 -13.24 -14.60
CA PHE A 71 -6.26 -11.82 -14.89
C PHE A 71 -6.08 -10.95 -13.64
N THR A 72 -6.03 -9.64 -13.84
CA THR A 72 -6.09 -8.64 -12.78
C THR A 72 -7.47 -7.99 -12.69
N SER A 73 -7.69 -7.19 -11.64
CA SER A 73 -8.88 -6.34 -11.59
C SER A 73 -8.95 -5.36 -12.77
N LEU A 74 -7.79 -4.92 -13.29
CA LEU A 74 -7.70 -3.99 -14.42
C LEU A 74 -8.19 -4.63 -15.72
N ASP A 75 -8.02 -5.94 -15.89
CA ASP A 75 -8.52 -6.68 -17.05
C ASP A 75 -10.00 -7.05 -16.88
N THR A 76 -10.39 -7.47 -15.68
CA THR A 76 -11.72 -8.04 -15.40
C THR A 76 -12.81 -6.99 -15.21
N ASP A 77 -12.48 -5.87 -14.56
CA ASP A 77 -13.37 -4.72 -14.37
C ASP A 77 -12.54 -3.43 -14.42
N PRO A 78 -12.17 -2.97 -15.64
CA PRO A 78 -11.25 -1.87 -15.82
C PRO A 78 -11.72 -0.58 -15.14
N ASN A 79 -13.03 -0.34 -15.03
CA ASN A 79 -13.60 0.88 -14.44
C ASN A 79 -14.10 0.68 -13.00
N GLY A 80 -13.98 -0.54 -12.47
CA GLY A 80 -14.39 -0.90 -11.14
C GLY A 80 -13.59 -0.22 -10.03
N VAL A 81 -14.18 -0.21 -8.83
CA VAL A 81 -13.57 0.44 -7.66
C VAL A 81 -12.23 -0.20 -7.28
N ALA A 82 -12.06 -1.52 -7.48
CA ALA A 82 -10.77 -2.19 -7.26
C ALA A 82 -9.67 -1.64 -8.19
N SER A 83 -9.99 -1.52 -9.47
CA SER A 83 -9.10 -0.97 -10.50
C SER A 83 -8.76 0.49 -10.26
N LEU A 84 -9.71 1.27 -9.74
CA LEU A 84 -9.46 2.65 -9.31
C LEU A 84 -8.51 2.71 -8.11
N GLU A 85 -8.70 1.86 -7.09
CA GLU A 85 -7.78 1.77 -5.93
C GLU A 85 -6.35 1.43 -6.37
N ILE A 86 -6.19 0.44 -7.27
CA ILE A 86 -4.87 0.04 -7.79
C ILE A 86 -4.22 1.17 -8.61
N ARG A 87 -4.97 1.82 -9.51
CA ARG A 87 -4.44 2.95 -10.31
C ARG A 87 -4.06 4.13 -9.43
N HIS A 88 -4.83 4.42 -8.39
CA HIS A 88 -4.51 5.51 -7.47
C HIS A 88 -3.21 5.23 -6.69
N MET A 89 -3.00 4.00 -6.22
CA MET A 89 -1.71 3.59 -5.63
C MET A 89 -0.57 3.69 -6.66
N ALA A 90 -0.76 3.12 -7.86
CA ALA A 90 0.27 3.10 -8.89
C ALA A 90 0.70 4.51 -9.31
N LYS A 91 -0.26 5.44 -9.45
CA LYS A 91 0.00 6.84 -9.76
C LYS A 91 0.94 7.48 -8.72
N GLN A 92 0.66 7.29 -7.43
CA GLN A 92 1.50 7.86 -6.37
C GLN A 92 2.90 7.26 -6.35
N ILE A 93 3.05 5.97 -6.67
CA ILE A 93 4.37 5.33 -6.78
C ILE A 93 5.16 5.96 -7.94
N ILE A 94 4.53 6.09 -9.11
CA ILE A 94 5.17 6.68 -10.31
C ILE A 94 5.57 8.14 -10.05
N GLU A 95 4.75 8.91 -9.34
CA GLU A 95 5.04 10.33 -9.04
C GLU A 95 6.05 10.49 -7.89
N GLY A 96 6.05 9.58 -6.91
CA GLY A 96 6.80 9.73 -5.66
C GLY A 96 8.15 9.01 -5.58
N PHE A 97 8.46 8.09 -6.51
CA PHE A 97 9.66 7.23 -6.46
C PHE A 97 10.60 7.38 -7.67
N THR A 98 10.55 8.54 -8.33
CA THR A 98 11.38 8.86 -9.52
C THR A 98 12.79 9.28 -9.18
#